data_AF-X1BZR8-F1
#
_entry.id   AF-X1BZR8-F1
#
_cell.length_a   1.000
_cell.length_b   1.000
_cell.length_c   1.000
_cell.angle_alpha   90.00
_cell.angle_beta   90.00
_cell.angle_gamma   90.00
#
_symmetry.space_group_name_H-M   'P 1'
#
loop_
_entity.id
_entity.type
_entity.pdbx_description
1 polymer ?
#
loop_
_entity_poly.entity_id
_entity_poly.type
_entity_poly.pdbx_seq_one_letter_code
_entity_poly.pdbx_strand_id
1 'polypeptide(L)'
;MLAENIVSTSQPLACQAGLSMLRKGGNAIDAALATAITLTVVEPVNNGIGSDAFAIVFDGKKLNGLNASGKSPAAWTVDHFSKYKTMPLLGWDSVTIPGAVSAWVALSKKYGQLNFKDLFEPAIHFAENGFLVSPITAKLWNQLAIMYKKNRFPEFHETFLPTGKAPKPGELFKNPNQAATLKKIAETEGESFYCGELAKKIIDHANNTGGMITLEDLENHKATWENTITMEYKGLTLHELPPNGQGLAALIMLGILKNFDLSQYEPDSPQSIHLQIEAMKLAFSDAYRYISDQSHLEFDPSLMLSSNYLEERAKLINIKRAQQF
;
A
#
# COMPACT_ATOMS: atom_id res chain seq x y z
N MET A 1 -26.41 -15.16 4.92
CA MET A 1 -24.94 -15.43 4.94
C MET A 1 -24.28 -15.54 3.57
N LEU A 2 -24.80 -16.28 2.57
CA LEU A 2 -24.32 -16.12 1.18
C LEU A 2 -24.84 -14.76 0.64
N ALA A 3 -23.93 -13.91 0.16
CA ALA A 3 -24.14 -12.54 -0.33
C ALA A 3 -24.26 -11.40 0.71
N GLU A 4 -24.08 -11.63 2.02
CA GLU A 4 -24.04 -10.55 3.02
C GLU A 4 -22.64 -9.94 3.21
N ASN A 5 -21.59 -10.71 2.90
CA ASN A 5 -20.20 -10.29 3.06
C ASN A 5 -19.45 -10.49 1.74
N ILE A 6 -18.62 -9.51 1.37
CA ILE A 6 -17.85 -9.50 0.13
C ILE A 6 -16.38 -9.23 0.47
N VAL A 7 -15.49 -9.97 -0.16
CA VAL A 7 -14.04 -9.72 -0.19
C VAL A 7 -13.65 -9.58 -1.65
N SER A 8 -12.98 -8.47 -2.00
CA SER A 8 -12.57 -8.17 -3.37
C SER A 8 -11.10 -7.79 -3.41
N THR A 9 -10.31 -8.49 -4.23
CA THR A 9 -8.90 -8.20 -4.51
C THR A 9 -8.55 -8.67 -5.92
N SER A 10 -7.34 -8.34 -6.38
CA SER A 10 -6.72 -8.83 -7.62
C SER A 10 -6.54 -10.37 -7.65
N GLN A 11 -6.57 -11.06 -6.50
CA GLN A 11 -6.22 -12.47 -6.39
C GLN A 11 -7.34 -13.32 -5.75
N PRO A 12 -7.97 -14.24 -6.50
CA PRO A 12 -9.04 -15.11 -5.99
C PRO A 12 -8.70 -15.97 -4.76
N LEU A 13 -7.49 -16.51 -4.65
CA LEU A 13 -7.00 -17.26 -3.49
C LEU A 13 -6.91 -16.37 -2.23
N ALA A 14 -6.51 -15.10 -2.40
CA ALA A 14 -6.54 -14.15 -1.30
C ALA A 14 -7.98 -13.79 -0.90
N CYS A 15 -8.89 -13.61 -1.87
CA CYS A 15 -10.32 -13.47 -1.57
C CYS A 15 -10.87 -14.68 -0.79
N GLN A 16 -10.47 -15.90 -1.18
CA GLN A 16 -10.86 -17.13 -0.47
C GLN A 16 -10.31 -17.16 0.96
N ALA A 17 -9.08 -16.68 1.19
CA ALA A 17 -8.52 -16.54 2.53
C ALA A 17 -9.38 -15.62 3.41
N GLY A 18 -9.74 -14.42 2.93
CA GLY A 18 -10.64 -13.52 3.65
C GLY A 18 -12.03 -14.10 3.91
N LEU A 19 -12.64 -14.71 2.89
CA LEU A 19 -13.93 -15.39 3.02
C LEU A 19 -13.88 -16.54 4.03
N SER A 20 -12.74 -17.24 4.15
CA SER A 20 -12.57 -18.29 5.14
C SER A 20 -12.59 -17.76 6.57
N MET A 21 -12.03 -16.56 6.82
CA MET A 21 -12.10 -15.93 8.15
C MET A 21 -13.52 -15.48 8.49
N LEU A 22 -14.27 -14.94 7.52
CA LEU A 22 -15.69 -14.63 7.71
C LEU A 22 -16.49 -15.89 8.07
N ARG A 23 -16.21 -17.03 7.40
CA ARG A 23 -16.85 -18.32 7.71
C ARG A 23 -16.48 -18.87 9.10
N LYS A 24 -15.30 -18.52 9.62
CA LYS A 24 -14.88 -18.84 10.99
C LYS A 24 -15.49 -17.91 12.04
N GLY A 25 -16.35 -16.97 11.65
CA GLY A 25 -17.00 -16.01 12.55
C GLY A 25 -16.18 -14.76 12.82
N GLY A 26 -15.14 -14.50 12.02
CA GLY A 26 -14.42 -13.23 12.03
C GLY A 26 -15.21 -12.11 11.36
N ASN A 27 -14.72 -10.88 11.52
CA ASN A 27 -15.33 -9.68 10.95
C ASN A 27 -14.58 -9.20 9.69
N ALA A 28 -14.96 -8.02 9.18
CA ALA A 28 -14.35 -7.44 7.99
C ALA A 28 -12.84 -7.19 8.14
N ILE A 29 -12.34 -6.91 9.35
CA ILE A 29 -10.92 -6.71 9.63
C ILE A 29 -10.17 -8.04 9.63
N ASP A 30 -10.69 -9.08 10.27
CA ASP A 30 -10.10 -10.43 10.20
C ASP A 30 -10.00 -10.91 8.74
N ALA A 31 -11.06 -10.68 7.96
CA ALA A 31 -11.10 -11.00 6.54
C ALA A 31 -10.07 -10.20 5.73
N ALA A 32 -9.98 -8.88 5.94
CA ALA A 32 -9.03 -8.02 5.26
C ALA A 32 -7.58 -8.40 5.59
N LEU A 33 -7.28 -8.71 6.84
CA LEU A 33 -5.95 -9.12 7.28
C LEU A 33 -5.53 -10.46 6.68
N ALA A 34 -6.36 -11.51 6.77
CA ALA A 34 -6.03 -12.79 6.15
C ALA A 34 -5.85 -12.68 4.62
N THR A 35 -6.63 -11.80 3.99
CA THR A 35 -6.49 -11.47 2.57
C THR A 35 -5.14 -10.80 2.28
N ALA A 36 -4.80 -9.72 2.99
CA ALA A 36 -3.57 -8.96 2.80
C ALA A 36 -2.31 -9.79 3.07
N ILE A 37 -2.31 -10.59 4.14
CA ILE A 37 -1.22 -11.51 4.46
C ILE A 37 -1.05 -12.55 3.34
N THR A 38 -2.15 -13.11 2.84
CA THR A 38 -2.13 -14.09 1.74
C THR A 38 -1.62 -13.48 0.44
N LEU A 39 -1.96 -12.23 0.12
CA LEU A 39 -1.46 -11.53 -1.07
C LEU A 39 0.07 -11.47 -1.12
N THR A 40 0.75 -11.37 0.03
CA THR A 40 2.23 -11.41 0.08
C THR A 40 2.83 -12.71 -0.46
N VAL A 41 2.03 -13.79 -0.51
CA VAL A 41 2.42 -15.11 -1.00
C VAL A 41 1.92 -15.34 -2.43
N VAL A 42 0.63 -15.10 -2.67
CA VAL A 42 -0.03 -15.49 -3.95
C VAL A 42 0.07 -14.43 -5.04
N GLU A 43 0.49 -13.20 -4.70
CA GLU A 43 0.78 -12.11 -5.62
C GLU A 43 2.06 -11.33 -5.19
N PRO A 44 3.23 -12.00 -5.16
CA PRO A 44 4.47 -11.43 -4.61
C PRO A 44 5.11 -10.36 -5.51
N VAL A 45 4.55 -10.14 -6.70
CA VAL A 45 5.01 -9.13 -7.66
C VAL A 45 4.53 -7.71 -7.33
N ASN A 46 3.51 -7.60 -6.46
CA ASN A 46 2.86 -6.35 -6.08
C ASN A 46 2.76 -6.19 -4.55
N ASN A 47 2.88 -7.27 -3.79
CA ASN A 47 2.66 -7.30 -2.34
C ASN A 47 3.83 -8.00 -1.65
N GLY A 48 4.18 -7.59 -0.44
CA GLY A 48 5.25 -8.23 0.33
C GLY A 48 5.15 -7.95 1.82
N ILE A 49 5.77 -8.81 2.63
CA ILE A 49 5.86 -8.60 4.10
C ILE A 49 6.69 -7.35 4.42
N GLY A 50 7.67 -7.05 3.55
CA GLY A 50 8.52 -5.87 3.63
C GLY A 50 7.92 -4.59 3.03
N SER A 51 6.59 -4.52 2.82
CA SER A 51 5.93 -3.32 2.29
C SER A 51 5.39 -2.42 3.40
N ASP A 52 4.75 -1.34 2.97
CA ASP A 52 3.93 -0.46 3.80
C ASP A 52 2.45 -0.89 3.77
N ALA A 53 1.63 -0.27 4.61
CA ALA A 53 0.18 -0.44 4.57
C ALA A 53 -0.58 0.81 5.02
N PHE A 54 -1.76 0.99 4.43
CA PHE A 54 -2.72 2.03 4.77
C PHE A 54 -4.10 1.39 4.90
N ALA A 55 -4.94 1.86 5.81
CA ALA A 55 -6.31 1.38 5.93
C ALA A 55 -7.28 2.51 6.29
N ILE A 56 -8.47 2.45 5.71
CA ILE A 56 -9.63 3.23 6.15
C ILE A 56 -10.67 2.22 6.63
N VAL A 57 -11.07 2.34 7.90
CA VAL A 57 -11.92 1.36 8.60
C VAL A 57 -13.18 2.04 9.11
N PHE A 58 -14.34 1.53 8.71
CA PHE A 58 -15.61 1.90 9.33
C PHE A 58 -15.84 1.03 10.57
N ASP A 59 -15.93 1.65 11.75
CA ASP A 59 -16.11 0.95 13.02
C ASP A 59 -17.58 0.74 13.42
N GLY A 60 -18.52 1.00 12.50
CA GLY A 60 -19.96 1.03 12.76
C GLY A 60 -20.49 2.40 13.17
N LYS A 61 -19.62 3.38 13.46
CA LYS A 61 -19.99 4.75 13.81
C LYS A 61 -19.30 5.78 12.92
N LYS A 62 -18.02 5.61 12.64
CA LYS A 62 -17.21 6.53 11.84
C LYS A 62 -16.09 5.82 11.08
N LEU A 63 -15.56 6.51 10.08
CA LEU A 63 -14.35 6.08 9.38
C LEU A 63 -13.12 6.51 10.16
N ASN A 64 -12.17 5.59 10.32
CA ASN A 64 -10.89 5.79 10.99
C ASN A 64 -9.77 5.47 10.01
N GLY A 65 -8.72 6.27 10.01
CA GLY A 65 -7.53 6.04 9.22
C GLY A 65 -6.42 5.34 10.01
N LEU A 66 -5.67 4.48 9.34
CA LEU A 66 -4.42 3.91 9.82
C LEU A 66 -3.34 4.15 8.76
N ASN A 67 -2.29 4.86 9.15
CA ASN A 67 -1.08 5.01 8.37
C ASN A 67 0.02 4.14 8.97
N ALA A 68 0.43 3.11 8.25
CA ALA A 68 1.58 2.28 8.57
C ALA A 68 2.56 2.29 7.40
N SER A 69 2.80 3.47 6.84
CA SER A 69 3.93 3.67 5.95
C SER A 69 5.23 3.84 6.71
N GLY A 70 6.29 3.29 6.14
CA GLY A 70 7.63 3.34 6.66
C GLY A 70 8.23 4.72 6.57
N LYS A 71 8.95 5.10 7.63
CA LYS A 71 9.84 6.26 7.57
C LYS A 71 11.11 5.91 6.79
N SER A 72 11.86 6.93 6.38
CA SER A 72 13.24 6.75 5.96
C SER A 72 14.11 6.30 7.13
N PRO A 73 15.13 5.44 6.91
CA PRO A 73 16.18 5.18 7.90
C PRO A 73 16.78 6.48 8.47
N ALA A 74 17.04 6.52 9.77
CA ALA A 74 17.57 7.70 10.45
C ALA A 74 18.94 8.15 9.91
N ALA A 75 19.70 7.21 9.33
CA ALA A 75 21.01 7.48 8.74
C ALA A 75 20.94 8.17 7.36
N TRP A 76 19.75 8.31 6.76
CA TRP A 76 19.60 8.98 5.47
C TRP A 76 19.73 10.50 5.59
N THR A 77 20.47 11.11 4.66
CA THR A 77 20.66 12.55 4.56
C THR A 77 20.41 13.03 3.13
N VAL A 78 20.07 14.32 2.96
CA VAL A 78 19.91 14.92 1.62
C VAL A 78 21.18 14.74 0.77
N ASP A 79 22.36 14.90 1.39
CA ASP A 79 23.65 14.73 0.71
C ASP A 79 23.86 13.31 0.19
N HIS A 80 23.43 12.27 0.91
CA HIS A 80 23.50 10.86 0.43
C HIS A 80 22.74 10.66 -0.88
N PHE A 81 21.62 11.37 -1.04
CA PHE A 81 20.76 11.30 -2.22
C PHE A 81 21.11 12.30 -3.33
N SER A 82 22.02 13.26 -3.08
CA SER A 82 22.44 14.28 -4.06
C SER A 82 23.01 13.70 -5.36
N LYS A 83 23.51 12.46 -5.32
CA LYS A 83 23.99 11.70 -6.48
C LYS A 83 22.89 11.26 -7.45
N TYR A 84 21.63 11.27 -7.01
CA TYR A 84 20.48 10.85 -7.81
C TYR A 84 19.71 12.06 -8.34
N LYS A 85 19.33 12.00 -9.62
CA LYS A 85 18.37 12.97 -10.19
C LYS A 85 16.93 12.69 -9.75
N THR A 86 16.64 11.44 -9.47
CA THR A 86 15.34 10.89 -9.06
C THR A 86 15.61 9.66 -8.21
N MET A 87 14.74 9.34 -7.25
CA MET A 87 14.92 8.18 -6.40
C MET A 87 15.13 6.90 -7.23
N PRO A 88 16.09 6.04 -6.83
CA PRO A 88 16.32 4.80 -7.55
C PRO A 88 15.09 3.89 -7.45
N LEU A 89 14.83 3.12 -8.51
CA LEU A 89 13.75 2.13 -8.50
C LEU A 89 14.11 0.86 -7.72
N LEU A 90 15.41 0.55 -7.60
CA LEU A 90 15.91 -0.71 -7.07
C LEU A 90 17.09 -0.49 -6.12
N GLY A 91 17.13 -1.30 -5.06
CA GLY A 91 18.21 -1.33 -4.07
C GLY A 91 17.80 -0.67 -2.76
N TRP A 92 18.70 -0.68 -1.77
CA TRP A 92 18.38 -0.20 -0.42
C TRP A 92 17.99 1.27 -0.34
N ASP A 93 18.53 2.12 -1.22
CA ASP A 93 18.19 3.55 -1.30
C ASP A 93 16.71 3.79 -1.69
N SER A 94 15.93 2.75 -1.99
CA SER A 94 14.48 2.81 -2.24
C SER A 94 13.64 2.06 -1.20
N VAL A 95 14.25 1.60 -0.10
CA VAL A 95 13.59 0.80 0.95
C VAL A 95 13.43 1.65 2.22
N THR A 96 12.19 1.95 2.57
CA THR A 96 11.79 2.53 3.86
C THR A 96 11.57 1.43 4.90
N ILE A 97 11.33 1.80 6.16
CA ILE A 97 11.09 0.84 7.24
C ILE A 97 9.75 0.12 6.99
N PRO A 98 9.69 -1.21 6.81
CA PRO A 98 8.44 -1.86 6.44
C PRO A 98 7.31 -1.74 7.47
N GLY A 99 6.16 -1.22 7.07
CA GLY A 99 5.04 -1.02 7.98
C GLY A 99 3.87 -2.01 7.87
N ALA A 100 3.84 -2.91 6.89
CA ALA A 100 2.72 -3.86 6.69
C ALA A 100 2.40 -4.69 7.94
N VAL A 101 3.42 -5.25 8.60
CA VAL A 101 3.24 -6.09 9.80
C VAL A 101 2.66 -5.26 10.96
N SER A 102 3.15 -4.03 11.17
CA SER A 102 2.61 -3.14 12.20
C SER A 102 1.15 -2.79 11.96
N ALA A 103 0.73 -2.66 10.70
CA ALA A 103 -0.67 -2.44 10.36
C ALA A 103 -1.53 -3.65 10.72
N TRP A 104 -1.06 -4.85 10.39
CA TRP A 104 -1.78 -6.09 10.70
C TRP A 104 -2.00 -6.25 12.19
N VAL A 105 -0.95 -6.01 12.99
CA VAL A 105 -1.01 -6.07 14.45
C VAL A 105 -1.96 -5.00 15.00
N ALA A 106 -1.82 -3.74 14.56
CA ALA A 106 -2.65 -2.64 15.04
C ALA A 106 -4.15 -2.85 14.74
N LEU A 107 -4.47 -3.30 13.51
CA LEU A 107 -5.84 -3.60 13.10
C LEU A 107 -6.42 -4.77 13.88
N SER A 108 -5.67 -5.88 14.00
CA SER A 108 -6.13 -7.06 14.74
C SER A 108 -6.37 -6.75 16.22
N LYS A 109 -5.47 -5.99 16.87
CA LYS A 109 -5.62 -5.63 18.29
C LYS A 109 -6.81 -4.73 18.55
N LYS A 110 -7.08 -3.79 17.64
CA LYS A 110 -8.14 -2.79 17.83
C LYS A 110 -9.52 -3.30 17.41
N TYR A 111 -9.59 -4.08 16.34
CA TYR A 111 -10.85 -4.44 15.69
C TYR A 111 -10.98 -5.93 15.37
N GLY A 112 -9.95 -6.75 15.56
CA GLY A 112 -10.02 -8.19 15.26
C GLY A 112 -10.96 -8.94 16.20
N GLN A 113 -11.55 -10.02 15.69
CA GLN A 113 -12.42 -10.92 16.45
C GLN A 113 -11.84 -12.34 16.55
N LEU A 114 -11.01 -12.74 15.59
CA LEU A 114 -10.29 -14.02 15.63
C LEU A 114 -8.92 -13.86 16.28
N ASN A 115 -8.29 -14.97 16.67
CA ASN A 115 -6.91 -14.91 17.14
C ASN A 115 -6.00 -14.50 15.99
N PHE A 116 -5.03 -13.61 16.26
CA PHE A 116 -4.13 -13.09 15.23
C PHE A 116 -3.45 -14.19 14.41
N LYS A 117 -3.02 -15.28 15.07
CA LYS A 117 -2.38 -16.42 14.41
C LYS A 117 -3.27 -17.13 13.39
N ASP A 118 -4.58 -17.18 13.62
CA ASP A 118 -5.53 -17.91 12.77
C ASP A 118 -5.68 -17.22 11.41
N LEU A 119 -5.39 -15.90 11.36
CA LEU A 119 -5.41 -15.08 10.14
C LEU A 119 -4.30 -15.45 9.15
N PHE A 120 -3.21 -16.07 9.63
CA PHE A 120 -2.05 -16.44 8.81
C PHE A 120 -2.18 -17.84 8.19
N GLU A 121 -3.12 -18.67 8.68
CA GLU A 121 -3.25 -20.05 8.23
C GLU A 121 -3.30 -20.20 6.69
N PRO A 122 -4.10 -19.41 5.94
CA PRO A 122 -4.16 -19.57 4.48
C PRO A 122 -2.84 -19.22 3.80
N ALA A 123 -2.21 -18.12 4.22
CA ALA A 123 -0.95 -17.65 3.65
C ALA A 123 0.18 -18.65 3.91
N ILE A 124 0.27 -19.17 5.14
CA ILE A 124 1.22 -20.23 5.51
C ILE A 124 0.96 -21.48 4.66
N HIS A 125 -0.31 -21.91 4.54
CA HIS A 125 -0.65 -23.07 3.73
C HIS A 125 -0.19 -22.94 2.28
N PHE A 126 -0.47 -21.81 1.63
CA PHE A 126 -0.04 -21.56 0.25
C PHE A 126 1.48 -21.41 0.11
N ALA A 127 2.17 -20.85 1.10
CA ALA A 127 3.62 -20.73 1.08
C ALA A 127 4.30 -22.11 1.23
N GLU A 128 3.80 -23.00 2.09
CA GLU A 128 4.38 -24.33 2.32
C GLU A 128 4.02 -25.33 1.23
N ASN A 129 2.73 -25.43 0.91
CA ASN A 129 2.20 -26.47 0.03
C ASN A 129 2.18 -26.02 -1.44
N GLY A 130 2.22 -24.72 -1.66
CA GLY A 130 2.25 -24.06 -2.96
C GLY A 130 0.90 -23.62 -3.47
N PHE A 131 0.95 -22.83 -4.53
CA PHE A 131 -0.21 -22.39 -5.30
C PHE A 131 0.11 -22.37 -6.79
N LEU A 132 -0.92 -22.47 -7.64
CA LEU A 132 -0.76 -22.35 -9.09
C LEU A 132 -0.71 -20.86 -9.47
N VAL A 133 0.36 -20.44 -10.15
CA VAL A 133 0.59 -19.03 -10.46
C VAL A 133 -0.41 -18.51 -11.49
N SER A 134 -1.02 -17.35 -11.22
CA SER A 134 -2.01 -16.73 -12.12
C SER A 134 -1.34 -16.13 -13.37
N PRO A 135 -2.08 -15.95 -14.50
CA PRO A 135 -1.50 -15.39 -15.73
C PRO A 135 -0.87 -14.00 -15.58
N ILE A 136 -1.53 -13.08 -14.86
CA ILE A 136 -1.01 -11.72 -14.66
C ILE A 136 0.20 -11.74 -13.74
N THR A 137 0.14 -12.50 -12.64
CA THR A 137 1.25 -12.68 -11.71
C THR A 137 2.48 -13.24 -12.45
N ALA A 138 2.33 -14.30 -13.25
CA ALA A 138 3.43 -14.89 -14.03
C ALA A 138 4.06 -13.88 -15.02
N LYS A 139 3.23 -13.08 -15.71
CA LYS A 139 3.71 -12.05 -16.63
C LYS A 139 4.58 -11.01 -15.91
N LEU A 140 4.09 -10.46 -14.79
CA LEU A 140 4.84 -9.47 -14.00
C LEU A 140 6.09 -10.08 -13.39
N TRP A 141 6.01 -11.31 -12.89
CA TRP A 141 7.16 -12.02 -12.31
C TRP A 141 8.29 -12.21 -13.32
N ASN A 142 7.96 -12.54 -14.58
CA ASN A 142 8.95 -12.63 -15.64
C ASN A 142 9.61 -11.28 -15.94
N GLN A 143 8.88 -10.17 -15.87
CA GLN A 143 9.46 -8.82 -16.01
C GLN A 143 10.41 -8.51 -14.85
N LEU A 144 10.01 -8.83 -13.61
CA LEU A 144 10.86 -8.66 -12.43
C LEU A 144 12.11 -9.55 -12.49
N ALA A 145 12.02 -10.78 -13.00
CA ALA A 145 13.18 -11.65 -13.19
C ALA A 145 14.24 -11.05 -14.15
N ILE A 146 13.79 -10.26 -15.14
CA ILE A 146 14.69 -9.53 -16.04
C ILE A 146 15.30 -8.31 -15.33
N MET A 147 14.53 -7.64 -14.49
CA MET A 147 14.91 -6.41 -13.79
C MET A 147 15.90 -6.69 -12.63
N TYR A 148 15.61 -7.68 -11.79
CA TYR A 148 16.46 -8.11 -10.68
C TYR A 148 17.57 -9.02 -11.19
N LYS A 149 18.69 -8.45 -11.61
CA LYS A 149 19.84 -9.22 -12.13
C LYS A 149 20.52 -10.04 -11.03
N LYS A 150 20.81 -11.32 -11.31
CA LYS A 150 21.39 -12.28 -10.35
C LYS A 150 22.70 -11.80 -9.69
N ASN A 151 23.54 -11.09 -10.42
CA ASN A 151 24.80 -10.56 -9.90
C ASN A 151 24.63 -9.41 -8.90
N ARG A 152 23.45 -8.79 -8.85
CA ARG A 152 23.11 -7.71 -7.91
C ARG A 152 22.13 -8.15 -6.83
N PHE A 153 21.26 -9.13 -7.15
CA PHE A 153 20.20 -9.62 -6.26
C PHE A 153 20.15 -11.16 -6.25
N PRO A 154 21.20 -11.84 -5.76
CA PRO A 154 21.23 -13.30 -5.73
C PRO A 154 20.09 -13.91 -4.89
N GLU A 155 19.72 -13.27 -3.77
CA GLU A 155 18.67 -13.73 -2.85
C GLU A 155 17.28 -13.69 -3.49
N PHE A 156 17.04 -12.71 -4.38
CA PHE A 156 15.83 -12.67 -5.20
C PHE A 156 15.74 -13.89 -6.12
N HIS A 157 16.86 -14.28 -6.75
CA HIS A 157 16.90 -15.46 -7.63
C HIS A 157 16.70 -16.74 -6.84
N GLU A 158 17.33 -16.87 -5.68
CA GLU A 158 17.18 -18.04 -4.81
C GLU A 158 15.74 -18.20 -4.30
N THR A 159 15.10 -17.10 -3.93
CA THR A 159 13.74 -17.13 -3.36
C THR A 159 12.66 -17.24 -4.43
N PHE A 160 12.74 -16.43 -5.48
CA PHE A 160 11.65 -16.25 -6.44
C PHE A 160 11.89 -16.93 -7.79
N LEU A 161 13.10 -17.46 -8.04
CA LEU A 161 13.46 -18.19 -9.26
C LEU A 161 14.17 -19.52 -8.94
N PRO A 162 13.62 -20.39 -8.06
CA PRO A 162 14.31 -21.60 -7.59
C PRO A 162 14.64 -22.61 -8.69
N THR A 163 13.94 -22.54 -9.83
CA THR A 163 14.22 -23.36 -11.02
C THR A 163 15.10 -22.64 -12.07
N GLY A 164 15.64 -21.47 -11.72
CA GLY A 164 16.42 -20.59 -12.60
C GLY A 164 15.59 -19.71 -13.54
N LYS A 165 14.25 -19.79 -13.49
CA LYS A 165 13.33 -19.00 -14.32
C LYS A 165 12.07 -18.62 -13.53
N ALA A 166 11.38 -17.58 -14.00
CA ALA A 166 10.08 -17.21 -13.44
C ALA A 166 9.04 -18.30 -13.75
N PRO A 167 8.10 -18.56 -12.82
CA PRO A 167 7.06 -19.55 -13.04
C PRO A 167 6.11 -19.12 -14.18
N LYS A 168 5.67 -20.08 -14.98
CA LYS A 168 4.64 -19.87 -16.00
C LYS A 168 3.24 -19.91 -15.38
N PRO A 169 2.21 -19.39 -16.08
CA PRO A 169 0.82 -19.56 -15.63
C PRO A 169 0.49 -21.04 -15.38
N GLY A 170 -0.10 -21.33 -14.23
CA GLY A 170 -0.45 -22.70 -13.81
C GLY A 170 0.70 -23.53 -13.26
N GLU A 171 1.95 -23.05 -13.26
CA GLU A 171 3.04 -23.76 -12.56
C GLU A 171 2.89 -23.60 -11.05
N LEU A 172 3.24 -24.65 -10.31
CA LEU A 172 3.22 -24.67 -8.85
C LEU A 172 4.43 -23.92 -8.30
N PHE A 173 4.20 -22.88 -7.49
CA PHE A 173 5.24 -22.18 -6.76
C PHE A 173 5.12 -22.44 -5.25
N LYS A 174 6.25 -22.64 -4.57
CA LYS A 174 6.34 -22.86 -3.11
C LYS A 174 7.42 -21.96 -2.53
N ASN A 175 7.20 -21.46 -1.32
CA ASN A 175 8.17 -20.68 -0.57
C ASN A 175 8.13 -21.04 0.94
N PRO A 176 8.70 -22.20 1.33
CA PRO A 176 8.71 -22.63 2.73
C PRO A 176 9.48 -21.67 3.66
N ASN A 177 10.45 -20.92 3.14
CA ASN A 177 11.13 -19.89 3.94
C ASN A 177 10.16 -18.76 4.33
N GLN A 178 9.35 -18.28 3.39
CA GLN A 178 8.32 -17.29 3.68
C GLN A 178 7.24 -17.83 4.62
N ALA A 179 6.89 -19.11 4.53
CA ALA A 179 6.00 -19.73 5.50
C ALA A 179 6.55 -19.69 6.93
N ALA A 180 7.84 -20.01 7.11
CA ALA A 180 8.51 -19.90 8.40
C ALA A 180 8.53 -18.46 8.93
N THR A 181 8.77 -17.47 8.05
CA THR A 181 8.66 -16.05 8.40
C THR A 181 7.24 -15.70 8.88
N LEU A 182 6.21 -16.10 8.12
CA LEU A 182 4.80 -15.82 8.47
C LEU A 182 4.39 -16.50 9.78
N LYS A 183 4.81 -17.75 10.01
CA LYS A 183 4.61 -18.46 11.30
C LYS A 183 5.21 -17.67 12.45
N LYS A 184 6.46 -17.21 12.30
CA LYS A 184 7.14 -16.44 13.34
C LYS A 184 6.42 -15.12 13.63
N ILE A 185 5.98 -14.40 12.60
CA ILE A 185 5.20 -13.16 12.76
C ILE A 185 3.90 -13.44 13.51
N ALA A 186 3.18 -14.50 13.14
CA ALA A 186 1.94 -14.91 13.76
C ALA A 186 2.11 -15.27 15.25
N GLU A 187 3.14 -16.05 15.57
CA GLU A 187 3.45 -16.53 16.93
C GLU A 187 3.87 -15.41 17.88
N THR A 188 4.59 -14.41 17.37
CA THR A 188 5.10 -13.30 18.19
C THR A 188 4.29 -12.02 18.06
N GLU A 189 3.11 -12.08 17.43
CA GLU A 189 2.30 -10.89 17.12
C GLU A 189 3.11 -9.73 16.50
N GLY A 190 3.99 -10.06 15.55
CA GLY A 190 4.85 -9.09 14.86
C GLY A 190 6.14 -8.69 15.60
N GLU A 191 6.31 -8.99 16.89
CA GLU A 191 7.51 -8.61 17.66
C GLU A 191 8.81 -9.07 16.98
N SER A 192 8.84 -10.31 16.48
CA SER A 192 10.02 -10.86 15.84
C SER A 192 10.47 -10.06 14.61
N PHE A 193 9.56 -9.37 13.93
CA PHE A 193 9.82 -8.59 12.72
C PHE A 193 10.48 -7.24 13.02
N TYR A 194 10.16 -6.64 14.17
CA TYR A 194 10.64 -5.30 14.54
C TYR A 194 11.79 -5.30 15.57
N CYS A 195 11.82 -6.27 16.50
CA CYS A 195 12.81 -6.30 17.58
C CYS A 195 13.54 -7.66 17.69
N GLY A 196 12.98 -8.73 17.12
CA GLY A 196 13.44 -10.10 17.37
C GLY A 196 14.31 -10.71 16.27
N GLU A 197 14.13 -12.01 16.05
CA GLU A 197 14.98 -12.82 15.17
C GLU A 197 14.93 -12.37 13.69
N LEU A 198 13.75 -12.02 13.20
CA LEU A 198 13.58 -11.56 11.81
C LEU A 198 14.16 -10.16 11.64
N ALA A 199 14.00 -9.28 12.63
CA ALA A 199 14.63 -7.95 12.63
C ALA A 199 16.15 -8.08 12.47
N LYS A 200 16.80 -8.94 13.27
CA LYS A 200 18.24 -9.22 13.15
C LYS A 200 18.63 -9.70 11.75
N LYS A 201 17.86 -10.64 11.16
CA LYS A 201 18.09 -11.13 9.79
C LYS A 201 17.99 -10.01 8.75
N ILE A 202 17.02 -9.10 8.89
CA ILE A 202 16.88 -7.93 8.00
C ILE A 202 18.12 -7.04 8.11
N ILE A 203 18.53 -6.70 9.33
CA ILE A 203 19.67 -5.81 9.58
C ILE A 203 21.00 -6.44 9.13
N ASP A 204 21.21 -7.73 9.41
CA ASP A 204 22.39 -8.45 8.94
C ASP A 204 22.48 -8.45 7.41
N HIS A 205 21.35 -8.71 6.74
CA HIS A 205 21.30 -8.65 5.28
C HIS A 205 21.54 -7.23 4.75
N ALA A 206 20.93 -6.21 5.35
CA ALA A 206 21.15 -4.81 5.01
C ALA A 206 22.63 -4.43 5.14
N ASN A 207 23.26 -4.69 6.28
CA ASN A 207 24.67 -4.39 6.51
C ASN A 207 25.58 -5.09 5.48
N ASN A 208 25.28 -6.34 5.13
CA ASN A 208 26.07 -7.12 4.17
C ASN A 208 25.88 -6.68 2.72
N THR A 209 24.78 -5.97 2.40
CA THR A 209 24.41 -5.62 1.02
C THR A 209 24.25 -4.11 0.78
N GLY A 210 24.71 -3.29 1.74
CA GLY A 210 24.80 -1.83 1.61
C GLY A 210 23.53 -1.07 2.00
N GLY A 211 22.65 -1.67 2.79
CA GLY A 211 21.51 -1.01 3.41
C GLY A 211 21.91 -0.20 4.64
N MET A 212 21.15 0.86 4.90
CA MET A 212 21.37 1.79 6.02
C MET A 212 20.27 1.71 7.09
N ILE A 213 19.34 0.76 6.95
CA ILE A 213 18.33 0.48 7.98
C ILE A 213 19.02 -0.12 9.21
N THR A 214 18.66 0.37 10.38
CA THR A 214 19.18 -0.10 11.67
C THR A 214 18.11 -0.84 12.46
N LEU A 215 18.54 -1.57 13.50
CA LEU A 215 17.59 -2.19 14.42
C LEU A 215 16.73 -1.12 15.12
N GLU A 216 17.32 0.01 15.52
CA GLU A 216 16.61 1.12 16.13
C GLU A 216 15.53 1.71 15.19
N ASP A 217 15.78 1.77 13.89
CA ASP A 217 14.77 2.18 12.91
C ASP A 217 13.55 1.24 12.90
N LEU A 218 13.78 -0.07 12.95
CA LEU A 218 12.71 -1.08 13.04
C LEU A 218 11.96 -0.98 14.37
N GLU A 219 12.66 -0.86 15.49
CA GLU A 219 12.08 -0.79 16.84
C GLU A 219 11.23 0.47 17.05
N ASN A 220 11.64 1.60 16.45
CA ASN A 220 10.94 2.87 16.56
C ASN A 220 9.73 2.99 15.61
N HIS A 221 9.58 2.06 14.66
CA HIS A 221 8.45 2.06 13.73
C HIS A 221 7.12 1.80 14.43
N LYS A 222 6.11 2.63 14.12
CA LYS A 222 4.76 2.50 14.65
C LYS A 222 3.74 2.90 13.59
N ALA A 223 2.63 2.17 13.56
CA ALA A 223 1.44 2.59 12.83
C ALA A 223 0.73 3.72 13.58
N THR A 224 0.26 4.72 12.84
CA THR A 224 -0.41 5.91 13.37
C THR A 224 -1.90 5.85 13.06
N TRP A 225 -2.73 6.04 14.09
CA TRP A 225 -4.18 6.19 13.94
C TRP A 225 -4.53 7.66 13.73
N GLU A 226 -5.29 7.92 12.67
CA GLU A 226 -5.57 9.28 12.20
C GLU A 226 -7.05 9.42 11.81
N ASN A 227 -7.56 10.65 11.82
CA ASN A 227 -8.85 10.91 11.18
C ASN A 227 -8.65 11.02 9.67
N THR A 228 -9.65 10.61 8.90
CA THR A 228 -9.65 10.84 7.44
C THR A 228 -9.79 12.32 7.13
N ILE A 229 -9.17 12.77 6.05
CA ILE A 229 -9.47 14.05 5.40
C ILE A 229 -10.55 13.85 4.34
N THR A 230 -11.42 14.83 4.14
CA THR A 230 -12.67 14.61 3.39
C THR A 230 -13.00 15.72 2.41
N MET A 231 -13.79 15.35 1.39
CA MET A 231 -14.44 16.28 0.48
C MET A 231 -15.85 15.76 0.20
N GLU A 232 -16.86 16.54 0.55
CA GLU A 232 -18.23 16.27 0.08
C GLU A 232 -18.26 16.47 -1.44
N TYR A 233 -19.01 15.69 -2.21
CA TYR A 233 -19.27 15.92 -3.62
C TYR A 233 -20.64 15.34 -3.97
N LYS A 234 -21.58 16.21 -4.38
CA LYS A 234 -22.94 15.82 -4.80
C LYS A 234 -23.67 14.90 -3.80
N GLY A 235 -23.61 15.22 -2.50
CA GLY A 235 -24.28 14.47 -1.43
C GLY A 235 -23.56 13.20 -0.98
N LEU A 236 -22.38 12.90 -1.53
CA LEU A 236 -21.47 11.86 -1.05
C LEU A 236 -20.26 12.49 -0.36
N THR A 237 -19.60 11.76 0.53
CA THR A 237 -18.33 12.20 1.13
C THR A 237 -17.22 11.26 0.72
N LEU A 238 -16.21 11.78 0.00
CA LEU A 238 -14.98 11.04 -0.23
C LEU A 238 -14.08 11.20 1.01
N HIS A 239 -13.58 10.06 1.50
CA HIS A 239 -12.65 9.99 2.61
C HIS A 239 -11.32 9.48 2.10
N GLU A 240 -10.26 10.20 2.46
CA GLU A 240 -8.88 9.80 2.18
C GLU A 240 -8.06 9.88 3.46
N LEU A 241 -6.90 9.23 3.46
CA LEU A 241 -5.92 9.48 4.50
C LEU A 241 -5.25 10.84 4.23
N PRO A 242 -4.92 11.60 5.29
CA PRO A 242 -4.08 12.79 5.15
C PRO A 242 -2.67 12.41 4.60
N PRO A 243 -1.83 13.40 4.28
CA PRO A 243 -0.42 13.16 3.93
C PRO A 243 0.25 12.22 4.93
N ASN A 244 1.24 11.43 4.57
CA ASN A 244 2.05 11.42 3.35
C ASN A 244 1.41 10.73 2.12
N GLY A 245 0.19 10.19 2.24
CA GLY A 245 -0.54 9.66 1.09
C GLY A 245 -0.93 10.73 0.08
N GLN A 246 -1.08 10.35 -1.20
CA GLN A 246 -1.51 11.27 -2.27
C GLN A 246 -3.04 11.31 -2.49
N GLY A 247 -3.84 10.69 -1.61
CA GLY A 247 -5.30 10.71 -1.68
C GLY A 247 -5.88 12.14 -1.70
N LEU A 248 -5.18 13.10 -1.12
CA LEU A 248 -5.53 14.52 -1.16
C LEU A 248 -5.71 15.07 -2.58
N ALA A 249 -4.99 14.54 -3.58
CA ALA A 249 -5.18 14.93 -4.98
C ALA A 249 -6.61 14.63 -5.48
N ALA A 250 -7.19 13.49 -5.09
CA ALA A 250 -8.57 13.15 -5.44
C ALA A 250 -9.56 14.13 -4.79
N LEU A 251 -9.31 14.53 -3.54
CA LEU A 251 -10.13 15.52 -2.83
C LEU A 251 -10.07 16.91 -3.48
N ILE A 252 -8.86 17.37 -3.84
CA ILE A 252 -8.67 18.64 -4.54
C ILE A 252 -9.38 18.60 -5.90
N MET A 253 -9.21 17.53 -6.66
CA MET A 253 -9.88 17.34 -7.95
C MET A 253 -11.40 17.44 -7.82
N LEU A 254 -12.01 16.70 -6.88
CA LEU A 254 -13.46 16.78 -6.64
C LEU A 254 -13.89 18.18 -6.19
N GLY A 255 -13.08 18.81 -5.35
CA GLY A 255 -13.29 20.18 -4.89
C GLY A 255 -13.33 21.19 -6.04
N ILE A 256 -12.40 21.09 -6.99
CA ILE A 256 -12.38 21.90 -8.21
C ILE A 256 -13.63 21.62 -9.05
N LEU A 257 -13.97 20.34 -9.25
CA LEU A 257 -15.11 19.90 -10.06
C LEU A 257 -16.48 20.33 -9.50
N LYS A 258 -16.59 20.73 -8.23
CA LYS A 258 -17.83 21.32 -7.68
C LYS A 258 -18.27 22.58 -8.41
N ASN A 259 -17.32 23.29 -9.00
CA ASN A 259 -17.56 24.55 -9.71
C ASN A 259 -18.11 24.34 -11.13
N PHE A 260 -18.29 23.09 -11.56
CA PHE A 260 -18.82 22.74 -12.87
C PHE A 260 -20.06 21.87 -12.74
N ASP A 261 -21.04 22.12 -13.59
CA ASP A 261 -22.19 21.21 -13.71
C ASP A 261 -21.84 20.05 -14.63
N LEU A 262 -21.16 19.03 -14.10
CA LEU A 262 -20.84 17.81 -14.84
C LEU A 262 -22.09 17.02 -15.27
N SER A 263 -23.23 17.19 -14.59
CA SER A 263 -24.45 16.42 -14.89
C SER A 263 -25.12 16.81 -16.21
N GLN A 264 -24.75 17.96 -16.77
CA GLN A 264 -25.20 18.37 -18.10
C GLN A 264 -24.56 17.54 -19.24
N TYR A 265 -23.51 16.78 -18.94
CA TYR A 265 -22.77 15.98 -19.91
C TYR A 265 -23.00 14.49 -19.67
N GLU A 266 -23.10 13.71 -20.76
CA GLU A 266 -23.10 12.26 -20.67
C GLU A 266 -21.80 11.75 -20.03
N PRO A 267 -21.87 10.66 -19.23
CA PRO A 267 -20.68 9.95 -18.77
C PRO A 267 -19.73 9.68 -19.96
N ASP A 268 -18.43 9.89 -19.75
CA ASP A 268 -17.37 9.70 -20.74
C ASP A 268 -17.45 10.56 -22.01
N SER A 269 -18.32 11.57 -22.06
CA SER A 269 -18.27 12.56 -23.15
C SER A 269 -16.96 13.36 -23.13
N PRO A 270 -16.50 13.88 -24.29
CA PRO A 270 -15.27 14.68 -24.36
C PRO A 270 -15.25 15.87 -23.39
N GLN A 271 -16.41 16.51 -23.17
CA GLN A 271 -16.55 17.63 -22.25
C GLN A 271 -16.41 17.20 -20.78
N SER A 272 -17.04 16.09 -20.41
CA SER A 272 -16.91 15.53 -19.06
C SER A 272 -15.47 15.09 -18.77
N ILE A 273 -14.86 14.36 -19.71
CA ILE A 273 -13.47 13.90 -19.59
C ILE A 273 -12.50 15.10 -19.55
N HIS A 274 -12.71 16.13 -20.39
CA HIS A 274 -11.87 17.33 -20.39
C HIS A 274 -11.83 18.00 -19.02
N LEU A 275 -13.00 18.24 -18.41
CA LEU A 275 -13.07 18.85 -17.08
C LEU A 275 -12.37 17.98 -16.02
N GLN A 276 -12.60 16.67 -16.03
CA GLN A 276 -11.94 15.74 -15.11
C GLN A 276 -10.42 15.75 -15.26
N ILE A 277 -9.92 15.71 -16.49
CA ILE A 277 -8.48 15.74 -16.79
C ILE A 277 -7.85 17.06 -16.33
N GLU A 278 -8.46 18.21 -16.65
CA GLU A 278 -7.89 19.51 -16.28
C GLU A 278 -7.89 19.72 -14.75
N ALA A 279 -8.96 19.30 -14.07
CA ALA A 279 -9.01 19.32 -12.61
C ALA A 279 -7.96 18.38 -11.99
N MET A 280 -7.77 17.19 -12.57
CA MET A 280 -6.78 16.21 -12.12
C MET A 280 -5.34 16.73 -12.30
N LYS A 281 -5.03 17.41 -13.41
CA LYS A 281 -3.71 18.05 -13.63
C LYS A 281 -3.41 19.09 -12.55
N LEU A 282 -4.37 19.96 -12.24
CA LEU A 282 -4.23 20.96 -11.18
C LEU A 282 -4.02 20.31 -9.81
N ALA A 283 -4.81 19.27 -9.50
CA ALA A 283 -4.66 18.53 -8.25
C ALA A 283 -3.30 17.85 -8.13
N PHE A 284 -2.77 17.24 -9.20
CA PHE A 284 -1.43 16.66 -9.18
C PHE A 284 -0.32 17.71 -9.11
N SER A 285 -0.49 18.87 -9.75
CA SER A 285 0.45 19.99 -9.61
C SER A 285 0.58 20.41 -8.13
N ASP A 286 -0.55 20.53 -7.44
CA ASP A 286 -0.56 20.86 -6.01
C ASP A 286 0.01 19.70 -5.17
N ALA A 287 -0.36 18.46 -5.47
CA ALA A 287 0.15 17.28 -4.78
C ALA A 287 1.69 17.19 -4.86
N TYR A 288 2.26 17.37 -6.04
CA TYR A 288 3.71 17.31 -6.24
C TYR A 288 4.46 18.47 -5.60
N ARG A 289 3.83 19.64 -5.45
CA ARG A 289 4.48 20.79 -4.81
C ARG A 289 4.40 20.73 -3.28
N TYR A 290 3.29 20.25 -2.72
CA TYR A 290 2.96 20.48 -1.32
C TYR A 290 2.80 19.21 -0.46
N ILE A 291 2.52 18.04 -1.03
CA ILE A 291 2.33 16.82 -0.22
C ILE A 291 3.71 16.27 0.20
N SER A 292 3.91 16.17 1.51
CA SER A 292 5.09 15.58 2.16
C SER A 292 4.68 14.83 3.43
N ASP A 293 5.65 14.38 4.24
CA ASP A 293 5.37 13.92 5.61
C ASP A 293 4.68 15.04 6.41
N GLN A 294 3.64 14.70 7.19
CA GLN A 294 2.86 15.67 7.96
C GLN A 294 3.72 16.58 8.84
N SER A 295 4.81 16.04 9.39
CA SER A 295 5.74 16.78 10.23
C SER A 295 6.58 17.82 9.48
N HIS A 296 6.55 17.81 8.15
CA HIS A 296 7.33 18.66 7.25
C HIS A 296 6.46 19.40 6.22
N LEU A 297 5.14 19.46 6.44
CA LEU A 297 4.25 20.25 5.59
C LEU A 297 4.49 21.76 5.80
N GLU A 298 4.45 22.54 4.71
CA GLU A 298 4.60 24.00 4.76
C GLU A 298 3.40 24.69 5.43
N PHE A 299 2.22 24.05 5.41
CA PHE A 299 0.96 24.55 5.95
C PHE A 299 -0.05 23.40 6.17
N ASP A 300 -1.17 23.68 6.82
CA ASP A 300 -2.25 22.71 7.05
C ASP A 300 -2.86 22.24 5.70
N PRO A 301 -2.83 20.94 5.37
CA PRO A 301 -3.28 20.43 4.08
C PRO A 301 -4.78 20.66 3.83
N SER A 302 -5.60 20.89 4.86
CA SER A 302 -7.02 21.23 4.71
C SER A 302 -7.25 22.57 4.02
N LEU A 303 -6.26 23.49 4.01
CA LEU A 303 -6.35 24.76 3.29
C LEU A 303 -6.47 24.57 1.78
N MET A 304 -5.87 23.51 1.22
CA MET A 304 -6.04 23.13 -0.19
C MET A 304 -7.45 22.64 -0.53
N LEU A 305 -8.29 22.38 0.48
CA LEU A 305 -9.68 21.96 0.33
C LEU A 305 -10.68 23.08 0.64
N SER A 306 -10.20 24.29 0.91
CA SER A 306 -11.08 25.45 1.13
C SER A 306 -11.81 25.84 -0.15
N SER A 307 -13.09 26.24 -0.04
CA SER A 307 -13.89 26.63 -1.20
C SER A 307 -13.22 27.73 -2.03
N ASN A 308 -12.68 28.77 -1.38
CA ASN A 308 -12.00 29.87 -2.06
C ASN A 308 -10.80 29.38 -2.89
N TYR A 309 -9.96 28.50 -2.33
CA TYR A 309 -8.80 27.97 -3.05
C TYR A 309 -9.22 27.13 -4.27
N LEU A 310 -10.21 26.26 -4.09
CA LEU A 310 -10.71 25.39 -5.14
C LEU A 310 -11.43 26.16 -6.26
N GLU A 311 -12.13 27.25 -5.91
CA GLU A 311 -12.71 28.19 -6.87
C GLU A 311 -11.63 28.90 -7.70
N GLU A 312 -10.54 29.37 -7.07
CA GLU A 312 -9.42 29.97 -7.78
C GLU A 312 -8.74 28.97 -8.72
N ARG A 313 -8.57 27.73 -8.28
CA ARG A 313 -8.07 26.65 -9.15
C ARG A 313 -9.03 26.37 -10.31
N ALA A 314 -10.34 26.33 -10.08
CA ALA A 314 -11.34 26.09 -11.13
C ALA A 314 -11.34 27.16 -12.22
N LYS A 315 -11.08 28.44 -11.88
CA LYS A 315 -10.97 29.54 -12.86
C LYS A 315 -9.83 29.34 -13.86
N LEU A 316 -8.84 28.51 -13.53
CA LEU A 316 -7.73 28.21 -14.43
C LEU A 316 -8.13 27.27 -15.57
N ILE A 317 -9.27 26.56 -15.48
CA ILE A 317 -9.71 25.59 -16.48
C ILE A 317 -10.44 26.29 -17.64
N ASN A 318 -9.88 26.18 -18.84
CA ASN A 318 -10.56 26.55 -20.08
C ASN A 318 -11.36 25.36 -20.62
N ILE A 319 -12.69 25.45 -20.60
CA ILE A 319 -13.59 24.36 -21.03
C ILE A 319 -13.45 23.94 -22.50
N LYS A 320 -12.75 24.74 -23.34
CA LYS A 320 -12.56 24.47 -24.77
C LYS A 320 -11.12 24.12 -25.13
N ARG A 321 -10.17 24.17 -24.19
CA ARG A 321 -8.75 24.00 -24.48
C ARG A 321 -7.99 23.42 -23.30
N ALA A 322 -7.30 22.31 -23.54
CA ALA A 322 -6.38 21.72 -22.55
C ALA A 322 -5.19 22.63 -22.27
N GLN A 323 -4.78 22.68 -21.00
CA GLN A 323 -3.67 23.49 -20.51
C GLN A 323 -2.54 22.62 -19.94
N GLN A 324 -1.39 23.27 -19.80
CA GLN A 324 -0.24 22.76 -19.07
C GLN A 324 -0.08 23.64 -17.83
N PHE A 325 0.02 22.99 -16.68
CA PHE A 325 0.16 23.60 -15.37
C PHE A 325 1.53 23.21 -14.79
#